data_AF-X0X0E7-F1
#
_entry.id   AF-X0X0E7-F1
#
_cell.length_a   1.000
_cell.length_b   1.000
_cell.length_c   1.000
_cell.angle_alpha   90.00
_cell.angle_beta   90.00
_cell.angle_gamma   90.00
#
_symmetry.space_group_name_H-M   'P 1'
#
loop_
_entity.id
_entity.type
_entity.pdbx_description
1 polymer ?
#
loop_
_entity_poly.entity_id
_entity_poly.type
_entity_poly.pdbx_seq_one_letter_code
_entity_poly.pdbx_strand_id
1 'polypeptide(L)'
;MVDLAEKVKKVSKLPILTVGRLQYPEVAEKVLMEGKADFIVIGRGLLSEPEWVNKVKSGKTAEIRPCIGCHEGCLWQMIGGEPTSCSLNPTCGHETEWQLIPLKEKRSLLVVGGGPAGIEAARVGAERGFEVTLWEVSDRLCGNLWLAAKPDFKHDISDYINYLNNLAQRLPIDIVLNKKATAEDIKNFGADYVILATGAQMEPPTFDGDNVLTAIQVMDGMQPQGDRILIMGGGV
;
A
#
# COMPACT_ATOMS: atom_id res chain seq x y z
N MET A 1 -2.41 -1.67 24.22
CA MET A 1 -1.94 -2.96 24.77
C MET A 1 -0.61 -2.83 25.51
N VAL A 2 0.30 -1.96 25.07
CA VAL A 2 1.56 -1.66 25.78
C VAL A 2 1.35 -1.32 27.27
N ASP A 3 0.41 -0.43 27.62
CA ASP A 3 0.18 -0.06 29.02
C ASP A 3 -0.29 -1.23 29.90
N LEU A 4 -0.99 -2.21 29.30
CA LEU A 4 -1.40 -3.42 30.00
C LEU A 4 -0.19 -4.35 30.22
N ALA A 5 0.68 -4.48 29.20
CA ALA A 5 1.93 -5.22 29.33
C ALA A 5 2.83 -4.63 30.42
N GLU A 6 2.94 -3.30 30.50
CA GLU A 6 3.70 -2.60 31.54
C GLU A 6 3.17 -2.93 32.94
N LYS A 7 1.83 -2.91 33.12
CA LYS A 7 1.20 -3.28 34.41
C LYS A 7 1.54 -4.71 34.81
N VAL A 8 1.52 -5.65 33.87
CA VAL A 8 1.88 -7.05 34.13
C VAL A 8 3.36 -7.18 34.45
N LYS A 9 4.23 -6.47 33.73
CA LYS A 9 5.68 -6.49 33.94
C LYS A 9 6.09 -6.01 35.33
N LYS A 10 5.37 -5.05 35.90
CA LYS A 10 5.62 -4.56 37.28
C LYS A 10 5.43 -5.63 38.36
N VAL A 11 4.66 -6.69 38.09
CA VAL A 11 4.33 -7.73 39.08
C VAL A 11 4.83 -9.13 38.68
N SER A 12 5.22 -9.32 37.43
CA SER A 12 5.73 -10.59 36.90
C SER A 12 7.26 -10.65 36.94
N LYS A 13 7.81 -11.83 37.22
CA LYS A 13 9.24 -12.12 37.05
C LYS A 13 9.56 -12.80 35.71
N LEU A 14 8.54 -13.16 34.94
CA LEU A 14 8.69 -13.76 33.62
C LEU A 14 8.82 -12.67 32.55
N PRO A 15 9.58 -12.92 31.45
CA PRO A 15 9.65 -12.01 30.33
C PRO A 15 8.27 -11.72 29.72
N ILE A 16 8.01 -10.45 29.41
CA ILE A 16 6.73 -9.97 28.87
C ILE A 16 6.87 -9.65 27.38
N LEU A 17 6.04 -10.30 26.57
CA LEU A 17 5.86 -10.02 25.16
C LEU A 17 4.66 -9.09 24.98
N THR A 18 4.74 -8.12 24.06
CA THR A 18 3.61 -7.22 23.78
C THR A 18 3.35 -7.01 22.29
N VAL A 19 2.10 -6.72 21.97
CA VAL A 19 1.57 -6.41 20.63
C VAL A 19 0.87 -5.04 20.67
N GLY A 20 0.49 -4.51 19.51
CA GLY A 20 -0.43 -3.35 19.43
C GLY A 20 0.01 -2.29 18.44
N ARG A 21 0.08 -2.66 17.16
CA ARG A 21 0.56 -1.79 16.07
C ARG A 21 2.02 -1.33 16.24
N LEU A 22 2.87 -2.24 16.70
CA LEU A 22 4.31 -2.01 16.92
C LEU A 22 5.15 -2.34 15.68
N GLN A 23 4.57 -2.23 14.47
CA GLN A 23 5.31 -2.41 13.22
C GLN A 23 6.26 -1.24 12.89
N TYR A 24 6.13 -0.12 13.61
CA TYR A 24 7.00 1.03 13.48
C TYR A 24 8.24 0.83 14.35
N PRO A 25 9.45 0.67 13.77
CA PRO A 25 10.65 0.31 14.51
C PRO A 25 10.97 1.26 15.67
N GLU A 26 10.79 2.57 15.46
CA GLU A 26 11.02 3.61 16.46
C GLU A 26 10.05 3.52 17.64
N VAL A 27 8.79 3.15 17.39
CA VAL A 27 7.79 2.94 18.45
C VAL A 27 8.10 1.65 19.20
N ALA A 28 8.43 0.57 18.49
CA ALA A 28 8.85 -0.70 19.07
C ALA A 28 10.08 -0.54 19.97
N GLU A 29 11.11 0.16 19.50
CA GLU A 29 12.34 0.44 20.24
C GLU A 29 12.05 1.28 21.49
N LYS A 30 11.21 2.31 21.37
CA LYS A 30 10.80 3.12 22.52
C LYS A 30 10.15 2.29 23.62
N VAL A 31 9.28 1.32 23.27
CA VAL A 31 8.65 0.41 24.23
C VAL A 31 9.67 -0.44 24.99
N LEU A 32 10.73 -0.90 24.30
CA LEU A 32 11.82 -1.66 24.91
C LEU A 32 12.68 -0.78 25.82
N MET A 33 13.11 0.39 25.33
CA MET A 33 13.93 1.34 26.10
C MET A 33 13.23 1.83 27.38
N GLU A 34 11.92 2.03 27.33
CA GLU A 34 11.11 2.41 28.49
C GLU A 34 10.84 1.23 29.44
N GLY A 35 11.33 0.03 29.12
CA GLY A 35 11.17 -1.16 29.94
C GLY A 35 9.72 -1.60 30.07
N LYS A 36 8.84 -1.26 29.12
CA LYS A 36 7.40 -1.58 29.16
C LYS A 36 7.10 -3.01 28.73
N ALA A 37 8.00 -3.63 27.98
CA ALA A 37 8.00 -5.04 27.61
C ALA A 37 9.45 -5.56 27.51
N ASP A 38 9.64 -6.87 27.40
CA ASP A 38 10.94 -7.50 27.13
C ASP A 38 11.11 -7.83 25.64
N PHE A 39 9.99 -8.07 24.95
CA PHE A 39 9.97 -8.44 23.55
C PHE A 39 8.80 -7.79 22.82
N ILE A 40 9.04 -7.44 21.56
CA ILE A 40 8.03 -6.90 20.66
C ILE A 40 7.53 -8.03 19.76
N VAL A 41 6.22 -8.19 19.71
CA VAL A 41 5.57 -9.15 18.82
C VAL A 41 4.96 -8.40 17.65
N ILE A 42 5.41 -8.77 16.45
CA ILE A 42 4.92 -8.21 15.19
C ILE A 42 4.11 -9.30 14.50
N GLY A 43 2.81 -9.05 14.35
CA GLY A 43 1.91 -9.92 13.58
C GLY A 43 1.82 -9.45 12.13
N ARG A 44 0.75 -8.69 11.82
CA ARG A 44 0.45 -8.21 10.45
C ARG A 44 1.60 -7.46 9.75
N GLY A 45 2.50 -6.81 10.49
CA GLY A 45 3.68 -6.18 9.89
C GLY A 45 4.59 -7.18 9.15
N LEU A 46 4.67 -8.44 9.63
CA LEU A 46 5.42 -9.50 8.96
C LEU A 46 4.65 -10.09 7.76
N LEU A 47 3.32 -9.98 7.73
CA LEU A 47 2.52 -10.36 6.56
C LEU A 47 2.75 -9.39 5.40
N SER A 48 2.81 -8.07 5.70
CA SER A 48 3.12 -7.07 4.68
C SER A 48 4.61 -7.05 4.29
N GLU A 49 5.50 -7.29 5.25
CA GLU A 49 6.94 -7.22 5.09
C GLU A 49 7.66 -8.38 5.81
N PRO A 50 7.91 -9.51 5.14
CA PRO A 50 8.61 -10.64 5.76
C PRO A 50 10.06 -10.30 6.14
N GLU A 51 10.71 -9.36 5.44
CA GLU A 51 12.08 -8.92 5.72
C GLU A 51 12.17 -7.83 6.80
N TRP A 52 11.09 -7.56 7.55
CA TRP A 52 11.03 -6.47 8.52
C TRP A 52 12.22 -6.50 9.48
N VAL A 53 12.51 -7.68 10.06
CA VAL A 53 13.60 -7.85 11.04
C VAL A 53 14.95 -7.58 10.41
N ASN A 54 15.18 -8.07 9.18
CA ASN A 54 16.44 -7.88 8.46
C ASN A 54 16.63 -6.41 8.06
N LYS A 55 15.55 -5.73 7.65
CA LYS A 55 15.56 -4.31 7.31
C LYS A 55 15.81 -3.44 8.53
N VAL A 56 15.19 -3.72 9.67
CA VAL A 56 15.49 -3.03 10.93
C VAL A 56 16.94 -3.23 11.34
N LYS A 57 17.43 -4.48 11.34
CA LYS A 57 18.81 -4.80 11.71
C LYS A 57 19.84 -4.12 10.82
N SER A 58 19.53 -3.94 9.53
CA SER A 58 20.42 -3.30 8.55
C SER A 58 20.22 -1.78 8.42
N GLY A 59 19.35 -1.17 9.24
CA GLY A 59 19.07 0.27 9.19
C GLY A 59 18.23 0.72 7.99
N LYS A 60 17.67 -0.21 7.21
CA LYS A 60 16.84 0.04 6.02
C LYS A 60 15.37 0.22 6.37
N THR A 61 15.07 0.99 7.42
CA THR A 61 13.70 1.15 7.94
C THR A 61 12.76 1.82 6.94
N ALA A 62 13.26 2.74 6.12
CA ALA A 62 12.49 3.37 5.05
C ALA A 62 12.05 2.41 3.92
N GLU A 63 12.63 1.20 3.85
CA GLU A 63 12.28 0.17 2.87
C GLU A 63 11.25 -0.84 3.40
N ILE A 64 10.80 -0.69 4.64
CA ILE A 64 9.79 -1.57 5.24
C ILE A 64 8.44 -1.26 4.60
N ARG A 65 7.80 -2.28 4.02
CA ARG A 65 6.42 -2.16 3.56
C ARG A 65 5.47 -2.05 4.76
N PRO A 66 4.83 -0.90 4.99
CA PRO A 66 4.01 -0.71 6.19
C PRO A 66 2.74 -1.53 6.12
N CYS A 67 2.28 -2.04 7.26
CA CYS A 67 0.94 -2.61 7.38
C CYS A 67 -0.06 -1.49 7.64
N ILE A 68 -1.04 -1.33 6.74
CA ILE A 68 -2.08 -0.30 6.87
C ILE A 68 -3.28 -0.71 7.75
N GLY A 69 -3.24 -1.91 8.31
CA GLY A 69 -4.28 -2.40 9.20
C GLY A 69 -5.66 -2.57 8.55
N CYS A 70 -5.75 -2.76 7.23
CA CYS A 70 -7.00 -2.89 6.48
C CYS A 70 -7.82 -4.14 6.78
N HIS A 71 -7.20 -5.18 7.35
CA HIS A 71 -7.83 -6.48 7.66
C HIS A 71 -8.32 -7.33 6.47
N GLU A 72 -8.44 -6.76 5.27
CA GLU A 72 -8.93 -7.43 4.05
C GLU A 72 -8.27 -8.79 3.77
N GLY A 73 -6.97 -8.79 3.46
CA GLY A 73 -6.26 -10.03 3.11
C GLY A 73 -5.93 -10.92 4.31
N CYS A 74 -5.97 -10.41 5.54
CA CYS A 74 -5.50 -11.17 6.71
C CYS A 74 -6.66 -11.65 7.57
N LEU A 75 -7.22 -10.78 8.40
CA LEU A 75 -8.24 -11.16 9.37
C LEU A 75 -9.53 -11.61 8.68
N TRP A 76 -9.99 -10.91 7.65
CA TRP A 76 -11.26 -11.24 7.00
C TRP A 76 -11.19 -12.52 6.17
N GLN A 77 -10.08 -12.77 5.47
CA GLN A 77 -9.87 -14.08 4.83
C GLN A 77 -9.83 -15.22 5.84
N MET A 78 -9.09 -15.06 6.94
CA MET A 78 -9.01 -16.08 7.99
C MET A 78 -10.38 -16.39 8.61
N ILE A 79 -11.19 -15.35 8.90
CA ILE A 79 -12.55 -15.53 9.43
C ILE A 79 -13.46 -16.20 8.39
N GLY A 80 -13.27 -15.91 7.10
CA GLY A 80 -13.99 -16.54 5.99
C GLY A 80 -13.57 -17.99 5.71
N GLY A 81 -12.53 -18.51 6.36
CA GLY A 81 -11.99 -19.84 6.09
C GLY A 81 -11.08 -19.91 4.85
N GLU A 82 -10.71 -18.77 4.29
CA GLU A 82 -9.79 -18.66 3.17
C GLU A 82 -8.32 -18.61 3.65
N PRO A 83 -7.34 -19.00 2.81
CA PRO A 83 -5.93 -18.82 3.11
C PRO A 83 -5.62 -17.36 3.47
N THR A 84 -4.72 -17.14 4.43
CA THR A 84 -4.28 -15.78 4.80
C THR A 84 -3.43 -15.17 3.70
N SER A 85 -3.69 -13.92 3.36
CA SER A 85 -2.91 -13.10 2.44
C SER A 85 -2.66 -11.68 3.01
N CYS A 86 -2.25 -10.74 2.16
CA CYS A 86 -2.07 -9.34 2.48
C CYS A 86 -2.38 -8.46 1.26
N SER A 87 -3.18 -7.41 1.45
CA SER A 87 -3.52 -6.48 0.37
C SER A 87 -2.31 -5.71 -0.19
N LEU A 88 -1.22 -5.64 0.58
CA LEU A 88 0.00 -4.93 0.20
C LEU A 88 1.14 -5.87 -0.18
N ASN A 89 1.03 -7.15 0.16
CA ASN A 89 2.01 -8.18 -0.16
C ASN A 89 1.32 -9.36 -0.84
N PRO A 90 1.18 -9.34 -2.18
CA PRO A 90 0.46 -10.38 -2.90
C PRO A 90 1.00 -11.80 -2.66
N THR A 91 2.31 -11.94 -2.43
CA THR A 91 2.93 -13.26 -2.21
C THR A 91 2.72 -13.81 -0.80
N CYS A 92 2.14 -13.04 0.12
CA CYS A 92 1.82 -13.52 1.47
C CYS A 92 0.86 -14.71 1.37
N GLY A 93 1.27 -15.87 1.89
CA GLY A 93 0.50 -17.12 1.81
C GLY A 93 0.66 -17.88 0.49
N HIS A 94 1.43 -17.36 -0.46
CA HIS A 94 1.67 -17.97 -1.78
C HIS A 94 3.18 -17.99 -2.14
N GLU A 95 4.05 -17.99 -1.14
CA GLU A 95 5.50 -17.78 -1.31
C GLU A 95 6.16 -18.86 -2.19
N THR A 96 5.64 -20.09 -2.14
CA THR A 96 6.13 -21.22 -2.94
C THR A 96 5.46 -21.34 -4.30
N GLU A 97 4.26 -20.76 -4.46
CA GLU A 97 3.44 -20.89 -5.67
C GLU A 97 3.73 -19.75 -6.66
N TRP A 98 3.95 -18.53 -6.18
CA TRP A 98 4.09 -17.32 -6.99
C TRP A 98 5.54 -16.86 -7.08
N GLN A 99 6.44 -17.79 -7.34
CA GLN A 99 7.85 -17.48 -7.53
C GLN A 99 8.05 -16.62 -8.78
N LEU A 100 8.85 -15.57 -8.65
CA LEU A 100 9.22 -14.72 -9.78
C LEU A 100 10.29 -15.41 -10.61
N ILE A 101 9.87 -16.02 -11.72
CA ILE A 101 10.78 -16.70 -12.65
C ILE A 101 11.43 -15.65 -13.56
N PRO A 102 12.77 -15.54 -13.59
CA PRO A 102 13.48 -14.64 -14.48
C PRO A 102 13.20 -14.91 -15.96
N LEU A 103 13.23 -13.86 -16.78
CA LEU A 103 13.11 -13.98 -18.21
C LEU A 103 14.30 -14.74 -18.83
N LYS A 104 14.01 -15.58 -19.83
CA LYS A 104 15.03 -16.26 -20.64
C LYS A 104 15.64 -15.33 -21.69
N GLU A 105 14.88 -14.34 -22.14
CA GLU A 105 15.26 -13.38 -23.17
C GLU A 105 14.83 -11.98 -22.73
N LYS A 106 15.61 -10.97 -23.08
CA LYS A 106 15.26 -9.57 -22.78
C LYS A 106 13.99 -9.19 -23.55
N ARG A 107 12.98 -8.71 -22.82
CA ARG A 107 11.69 -8.23 -23.35
C ARG A 107 11.35 -6.88 -22.72
N SER A 108 10.63 -6.06 -23.46
CA SER A 108 10.14 -4.75 -23.02
C SER A 108 8.73 -4.85 -22.47
N LEU A 109 8.44 -4.06 -21.42
CA LEU A 109 7.12 -3.98 -20.79
C LEU A 109 6.71 -2.52 -20.61
N LEU A 110 5.59 -2.15 -21.21
CA LEU A 110 4.94 -0.87 -20.95
C LEU A 110 3.83 -1.04 -19.91
N VAL A 111 3.88 -0.27 -18.83
CA VAL A 111 2.81 -0.17 -17.83
C VAL A 111 2.14 1.19 -17.95
N VAL A 112 0.83 1.21 -18.13
CA VAL A 112 0.04 2.45 -18.28
C VAL A 112 -0.79 2.68 -17.02
N GLY A 113 -0.40 3.67 -16.23
CA GLY A 113 -1.00 4.04 -14.95
C GLY A 113 -0.05 3.80 -13.79
N GLY A 114 0.25 4.85 -13.03
CA GLY A 114 1.15 4.87 -11.86
C GLY A 114 0.45 4.65 -10.53
N GLY A 115 -0.75 4.07 -10.52
CA GLY A 115 -1.43 3.63 -9.29
C GLY A 115 -0.77 2.38 -8.66
N PRO A 116 -1.28 1.87 -7.53
CA PRO A 116 -0.68 0.72 -6.83
C PRO A 116 -0.54 -0.52 -7.72
N ALA A 117 -1.53 -0.81 -8.56
CA ALA A 117 -1.48 -1.92 -9.50
C ALA A 117 -0.35 -1.78 -10.53
N GLY A 118 -0.15 -0.57 -11.07
CA GLY A 118 0.90 -0.31 -12.05
C GLY A 118 2.30 -0.31 -11.44
N ILE A 119 2.46 0.26 -10.24
CA ILE A 119 3.73 0.22 -9.52
C ILE A 119 4.13 -1.23 -9.19
N GLU A 120 3.18 -2.05 -8.73
CA GLU A 120 3.46 -3.46 -8.44
C GLU A 120 3.77 -4.27 -9.71
N ALA A 121 3.04 -4.02 -10.80
CA ALA A 121 3.33 -4.64 -12.10
C ALA A 121 4.73 -4.25 -12.61
N ALA A 122 5.12 -2.98 -12.47
CA ALA A 122 6.44 -2.49 -12.85
C ALA A 122 7.55 -3.08 -11.96
N ARG A 123 7.33 -3.17 -10.64
CA ARG A 123 8.23 -3.83 -9.68
C ARG A 123 8.49 -5.28 -10.09
N VAL A 124 7.43 -6.06 -10.27
CA VAL A 124 7.52 -7.48 -10.67
C VAL A 124 8.16 -7.63 -12.04
N GLY A 125 7.81 -6.76 -13.00
CA GLY A 125 8.44 -6.73 -14.32
C GLY A 125 9.95 -6.54 -14.24
N ALA A 126 10.39 -5.53 -13.48
CA ALA A 126 11.81 -5.24 -13.29
C ALA A 126 12.55 -6.40 -12.61
N GLU A 127 11.98 -6.98 -11.54
CA GLU A 127 12.57 -8.11 -10.83
C GLU A 127 12.69 -9.37 -11.69
N ARG A 128 11.75 -9.58 -12.62
CA ARG A 128 11.83 -10.67 -13.61
C ARG A 128 12.81 -10.37 -14.75
N GLY A 129 13.30 -9.15 -14.89
CA GLY A 129 14.28 -8.73 -15.89
C GLY A 129 13.70 -8.10 -17.16
N PHE A 130 12.46 -7.60 -17.14
CA PHE A 130 11.93 -6.79 -18.23
C PHE A 130 12.62 -5.41 -18.29
N GLU A 131 12.73 -4.84 -19.50
CA GLU A 131 12.96 -3.40 -19.67
C GLU A 131 11.62 -2.69 -19.52
N VAL A 132 11.40 -2.07 -18.35
CA VAL A 132 10.08 -1.54 -17.98
C VAL A 132 10.04 -0.02 -18.16
N THR A 133 8.98 0.44 -18.81
CA THR A 133 8.58 1.84 -18.82
C THR A 133 7.19 1.97 -18.20
N LEU A 134 7.01 2.90 -17.26
CA LEU A 134 5.74 3.24 -16.65
C LEU A 134 5.32 4.64 -17.11
N TRP A 135 4.11 4.76 -17.67
CA TRP A 135 3.49 6.04 -18.01
C TRP A 135 2.41 6.38 -17.00
N GLU A 136 2.46 7.59 -16.46
CA GLU A 136 1.46 8.13 -15.55
C GLU A 136 0.94 9.48 -16.07
N VAL A 137 -0.38 9.65 -16.03
CA VAL A 137 -1.04 10.83 -16.58
C VAL A 137 -0.82 12.09 -15.73
N SER A 138 -0.72 11.94 -14.41
CA SER A 138 -0.47 13.04 -13.50
C SER A 138 1.02 13.33 -13.29
N ASP A 139 1.32 14.36 -12.52
CA ASP A 139 2.67 14.76 -12.11
C ASP A 139 3.22 13.95 -10.92
N ARG A 140 2.48 12.92 -10.46
CA ARG A 140 2.85 12.08 -9.32
C ARG A 140 2.31 10.65 -9.44
N LEU A 141 2.95 9.72 -8.73
CA LEU A 141 2.52 8.32 -8.65
C LEU A 141 1.41 8.11 -7.61
N CYS A 142 0.99 6.86 -7.43
CA CYS A 142 0.05 6.33 -6.43
C CYS A 142 -1.46 6.54 -6.69
N GLY A 143 -1.85 7.30 -7.72
CA GLY A 143 -3.25 7.39 -8.18
C GLY A 143 -4.26 7.65 -7.05
N ASN A 144 -5.34 6.85 -7.01
CA ASN A 144 -6.44 7.02 -6.05
C ASN A 144 -6.05 6.82 -4.58
N LEU A 145 -4.83 6.33 -4.26
CA LEU A 145 -4.38 6.26 -2.87
C LEU A 145 -4.29 7.64 -2.23
N TRP A 146 -3.97 8.69 -2.99
CA TRP A 146 -3.92 10.07 -2.46
C TRP A 146 -5.26 10.54 -1.91
N LEU A 147 -6.36 10.17 -2.58
CA LEU A 147 -7.71 10.45 -2.08
C LEU A 147 -8.05 9.57 -0.88
N ALA A 148 -7.72 8.28 -0.95
CA ALA A 148 -7.96 7.34 0.15
C ALA A 148 -7.24 7.73 1.44
N ALA A 149 -6.10 8.40 1.34
CA ALA A 149 -5.29 8.88 2.46
C ALA A 149 -5.77 10.21 3.07
N LYS A 150 -6.76 10.89 2.47
CA LYS A 150 -7.23 12.21 2.92
C LYS A 150 -7.76 12.24 4.36
N PRO A 151 -8.55 11.26 4.84
CA PRO A 151 -9.02 11.28 6.21
C PRO A 151 -7.86 11.12 7.20
N ASP A 152 -7.75 11.99 8.20
CA ASP A 152 -6.62 12.03 9.14
C ASP A 152 -6.33 10.69 9.85
N PHE A 153 -7.40 9.91 10.11
CA PHE A 153 -7.26 8.60 10.75
C PHE A 153 -6.69 7.51 9.83
N LYS A 154 -6.56 7.77 8.51
CA LYS A 154 -5.98 6.86 7.50
C LYS A 154 -4.51 7.20 7.18
N HIS A 155 -3.78 7.80 8.11
CA HIS A 155 -2.35 8.13 7.97
C HIS A 155 -1.48 6.95 7.50
N ASP A 156 -1.83 5.70 7.87
CA ASP A 156 -1.08 4.53 7.39
C ASP A 156 -1.07 4.41 5.85
N ILE A 157 -2.12 4.88 5.16
CA ILE A 157 -2.16 4.91 3.69
C ILE A 157 -1.15 5.93 3.17
N SER A 158 -0.95 7.05 3.86
CA SER A 158 0.12 8.01 3.53
C SER A 158 1.50 7.39 3.69
N ASP A 159 1.72 6.58 4.73
CA ASP A 159 2.98 5.83 4.89
C ASP A 159 3.19 4.86 3.73
N TYR A 160 2.13 4.19 3.27
CA TYR A 160 2.22 3.30 2.12
C TYR A 160 2.49 4.03 0.80
N ILE A 161 1.92 5.23 0.60
CA ILE A 161 2.26 6.11 -0.54
C ILE A 161 3.74 6.48 -0.50
N ASN A 162 4.27 6.85 0.67
CA ASN A 162 5.70 7.16 0.82
C ASN A 162 6.57 5.92 0.49
N TYR A 163 6.18 4.74 0.97
CA TYR A 163 6.84 3.48 0.61
C TYR A 163 6.84 3.24 -0.91
N LEU A 164 5.69 3.41 -1.58
CA LEU A 164 5.58 3.19 -3.03
C LEU A 164 6.43 4.18 -3.83
N ASN A 165 6.47 5.45 -3.44
CA ASN A 165 7.33 6.46 -4.08
C ASN A 165 8.81 6.10 -3.90
N ASN A 166 9.23 5.73 -2.70
CA ASN A 166 10.61 5.30 -2.41
C ASN A 166 10.98 4.00 -3.12
N LEU A 167 10.02 3.08 -3.29
CA LEU A 167 10.19 1.87 -4.08
C LEU A 167 10.41 2.24 -5.55
N ALA A 168 9.52 3.04 -6.14
CA ALA A 168 9.58 3.44 -7.54
C ALA A 168 10.91 4.11 -7.89
N GLN A 169 11.44 4.97 -7.01
CA GLN A 169 12.74 5.63 -7.19
C GLN A 169 13.95 4.66 -7.19
N ARG A 170 13.83 3.48 -6.58
CA ARG A 170 14.91 2.49 -6.50
C ARG A 170 14.82 1.41 -7.58
N LEU A 171 13.68 1.30 -8.24
CA LEU A 171 13.48 0.33 -9.31
C LEU A 171 14.25 0.77 -10.56
N PRO A 172 14.88 -0.18 -11.27
CA PRO A 172 15.57 0.11 -12.53
C PRO A 172 14.56 0.21 -13.69
N ILE A 173 13.66 1.18 -13.62
CA ILE A 173 12.57 1.40 -14.59
C ILE A 173 12.52 2.85 -15.05
N ASP A 174 12.02 3.08 -16.25
CA ASP A 174 11.77 4.44 -16.75
C ASP A 174 10.37 4.90 -16.35
N ILE A 175 10.27 5.99 -15.61
CA ILE A 175 9.00 6.57 -15.19
C ILE A 175 8.76 7.87 -15.95
N VAL A 176 7.68 7.92 -16.73
CA VAL A 176 7.25 9.09 -17.49
C VAL A 176 5.96 9.63 -16.90
N LEU A 177 6.08 10.71 -16.12
CA LEU A 177 4.96 11.45 -15.57
C LEU A 177 4.38 12.42 -16.62
N ASN A 178 3.19 12.94 -16.38
CA ASN A 178 2.46 13.83 -17.30
C ASN A 178 2.26 13.24 -18.71
N LYS A 179 2.20 11.90 -18.82
CA LYS A 179 2.02 11.17 -20.08
C LYS A 179 0.65 10.50 -20.11
N LYS A 180 -0.32 11.18 -20.73
CA LYS A 180 -1.60 10.56 -21.09
C LYS A 180 -1.39 9.61 -22.26
N ALA A 181 -1.57 8.31 -22.03
CA ALA A 181 -1.45 7.30 -23.08
C ALA A 181 -2.68 7.29 -23.99
N THR A 182 -2.48 7.31 -25.30
CA THR A 182 -3.50 6.95 -26.29
C THR A 182 -3.22 5.57 -26.88
N ALA A 183 -4.22 4.97 -27.55
CA ALA A 183 -4.02 3.70 -28.25
C ALA A 183 -2.94 3.80 -29.35
N GLU A 184 -2.79 4.97 -29.98
CA GLU A 184 -1.76 5.22 -30.97
C GLU A 184 -0.38 5.35 -30.33
N ASP A 185 -0.25 6.08 -29.21
CA ASP A 185 1.01 6.15 -28.44
C ASP A 185 1.52 4.76 -28.04
N ILE A 186 0.63 3.91 -27.53
CA ILE A 186 0.97 2.55 -27.07
C ILE A 186 1.46 1.70 -28.25
N LYS A 187 0.76 1.76 -29.39
CA LYS A 187 1.17 1.04 -30.61
C LYS A 187 2.52 1.53 -31.13
N ASN A 188 2.74 2.84 -31.14
CA ASN A 188 3.98 3.45 -31.63
C ASN A 188 5.17 3.20 -30.69
N PHE A 189 4.92 3.05 -29.38
CA PHE A 189 5.97 2.68 -28.42
C PHE A 189 6.51 1.27 -28.69
N GLY A 190 5.66 0.33 -29.12
CA GLY A 190 6.10 -0.96 -29.65
C GLY A 190 6.69 -1.93 -28.61
N ALA A 191 6.26 -1.86 -27.35
CA ALA A 191 6.68 -2.82 -26.32
C ALA A 191 6.19 -4.26 -26.63
N ASP A 192 6.96 -5.27 -26.23
CA ASP A 192 6.56 -6.68 -26.35
C ASP A 192 5.27 -6.97 -25.55
N TYR A 193 5.11 -6.32 -24.40
CA TYR A 193 3.96 -6.46 -23.51
C TYR A 193 3.46 -5.11 -23.03
N VAL A 194 2.14 -5.02 -22.83
CA VAL A 194 1.47 -3.83 -22.29
C VAL A 194 0.55 -4.25 -21.15
N ILE A 195 0.64 -3.56 -20.00
CA ILE A 195 -0.29 -3.69 -18.89
C ILE A 195 -1.05 -2.37 -18.74
N LEU A 196 -2.39 -2.45 -18.81
CA LEU A 196 -3.28 -1.31 -18.56
C LEU A 196 -3.69 -1.31 -17.09
N ALA A 197 -3.15 -0.36 -16.32
CA ALA A 197 -3.41 -0.15 -14.91
C ALA A 197 -4.00 1.26 -14.66
N THR A 198 -4.94 1.69 -15.52
CA THR A 198 -5.47 3.07 -15.58
C THR A 198 -6.45 3.43 -14.46
N GLY A 199 -6.65 2.53 -13.49
CA GLY A 199 -7.51 2.76 -12.33
C GLY A 199 -8.99 2.77 -12.67
N ALA A 200 -9.78 3.39 -11.80
CA ALA A 200 -11.22 3.52 -11.93
C ALA A 200 -11.65 4.96 -11.61
N GLN A 201 -12.80 5.35 -12.15
CA GLN A 201 -13.48 6.60 -11.85
C GLN A 201 -14.78 6.31 -11.12
N MET A 202 -15.17 7.19 -10.19
CA MET A 202 -16.46 7.08 -9.53
C MET A 202 -17.58 7.28 -10.56
N GLU A 203 -18.55 6.38 -10.56
CA GLU A 203 -19.76 6.58 -11.36
C GLU A 203 -20.52 7.80 -10.80
N PRO A 204 -20.91 8.76 -11.66
CA PRO A 204 -21.67 9.91 -11.20
C PRO A 204 -23.01 9.47 -10.61
N PRO A 205 -23.54 10.18 -9.60
CA PRO A 205 -24.87 9.91 -9.06
C PRO A 205 -25.92 10.03 -10.17
N THR A 206 -27.00 9.24 -10.07
CA THR A 206 -28.12 9.24 -11.04
C THR A 206 -29.06 10.44 -10.89
N PHE A 207 -28.77 11.34 -9.96
CA PHE A 207 -29.51 12.55 -9.67
C PHE A 207 -28.53 13.73 -9.64
N ASP A 208 -29.04 14.92 -9.97
CA ASP A 208 -28.25 16.13 -10.14
C ASP A 208 -28.80 17.27 -9.26
N GLY A 209 -27.98 18.30 -9.05
CA GLY A 209 -28.31 19.50 -8.28
C GLY A 209 -27.06 20.17 -7.72
N ASP A 210 -27.11 21.50 -7.55
CA ASP A 210 -25.96 22.30 -7.05
C ASP A 210 -25.47 21.89 -5.65
N ASN A 211 -26.31 21.15 -4.90
CA ASN A 211 -26.01 20.62 -3.56
C ASN A 211 -25.53 19.14 -3.58
N VAL A 212 -25.36 18.54 -4.75
CA VAL A 212 -24.92 17.15 -4.90
C VAL A 212 -23.40 17.13 -5.08
N LEU A 213 -22.69 16.58 -4.10
CA LEU A 213 -21.25 16.38 -4.15
C LEU A 213 -20.91 14.89 -4.06
N THR A 214 -19.98 14.45 -4.90
CA THR A 214 -19.37 13.11 -4.79
C THR A 214 -18.39 13.04 -3.63
N ALA A 215 -18.16 11.85 -3.08
CA ALA A 215 -17.15 11.65 -2.05
C ALA A 215 -15.75 12.11 -2.51
N ILE A 216 -15.41 11.92 -3.79
CA ILE A 216 -14.15 12.39 -4.37
C ILE A 216 -14.05 13.91 -4.32
N GLN A 217 -15.08 14.64 -4.75
CA GLN A 217 -15.11 16.10 -4.69
C GLN A 217 -14.94 16.63 -3.27
N VAL A 218 -15.61 16.00 -2.30
CA VAL A 218 -15.48 16.37 -0.88
C VAL A 218 -14.06 16.12 -0.37
N MET A 219 -13.48 14.96 -0.69
CA MET A 219 -12.10 14.63 -0.32
C MET A 219 -11.05 15.52 -1.02
N ASP A 220 -11.39 16.09 -2.18
CA ASP A 220 -10.55 17.04 -2.91
C ASP A 220 -10.75 18.50 -2.49
N GLY A 221 -11.58 18.74 -1.46
CA GLY A 221 -11.68 20.01 -0.75
C GLY A 221 -12.99 20.76 -0.94
N MET A 222 -13.91 20.28 -1.78
CA MET A 222 -15.25 20.86 -1.84
C MET A 222 -15.98 20.63 -0.51
N GLN A 223 -16.65 21.67 -0.02
CA GLN A 223 -17.38 21.60 1.25
C GLN A 223 -18.87 21.55 0.97
N PRO A 224 -19.60 20.57 1.53
CA PRO A 224 -21.06 20.57 1.46
C PRO A 224 -21.62 21.79 2.20
N GLN A 225 -22.72 22.36 1.69
CA GLN A 225 -23.33 23.57 2.24
C GLN A 225 -24.48 23.25 3.20
N GLY A 226 -24.64 24.09 4.22
CA GLY A 226 -25.74 24.02 5.20
C GLY A 226 -25.48 23.09 6.40
N ASP A 227 -26.39 23.11 7.36
CA ASP A 227 -26.23 22.39 8.65
C ASP A 227 -26.70 20.92 8.61
N ARG A 228 -27.32 20.50 7.50
CA ARG A 228 -27.92 19.16 7.34
C ARG A 228 -27.38 18.48 6.10
N ILE A 229 -26.47 17.54 6.30
CA ILE A 229 -25.84 16.78 5.23
C ILE A 229 -26.41 15.36 5.19
N LEU A 230 -26.92 14.95 4.02
CA LEU A 230 -27.32 13.57 3.74
C LEU A 230 -26.18 12.86 3.01
N ILE A 231 -25.69 11.77 3.58
CA ILE A 231 -24.72 10.88 2.92
C ILE A 231 -25.50 9.72 2.28
N MET A 232 -25.46 9.64 0.95
CA MET A 232 -26.10 8.56 0.19
C MET A 232 -25.06 7.56 -0.30
N GLY A 233 -25.12 6.34 0.22
CA GLY A 233 -24.15 5.29 -0.06
C GLY A 233 -23.13 5.13 1.07
N GLY A 234 -22.96 3.90 1.54
CA GLY A 234 -22.06 3.54 2.64
C GLY A 234 -20.94 2.59 2.21
N GLY A 235 -20.54 2.64 0.94
CA GLY A 235 -19.41 1.86 0.45
C GLY A 235 -18.18 2.09 1.34
N VAL A 236 -17.45 1.00 1.62
CA VAL A 236 -16.30 0.96 2.54
C VAL A 236 -15.03 1.44 1.84
#